data_AF-A0A2E9UZ23-F1
#
_entry.id   AF-A0A2E9UZ23-F1
#
_cell.length_a   1.000
_cell.length_b   1.000
_cell.length_c   1.000
_cell.angle_alpha   90.00
_cell.angle_beta   90.00
_cell.angle_gamma   90.00
#
_symmetry.space_group_name_H-M   'P 1'
#
loop_
_entity.id
_entity.type
_entity.pdbx_description
1 polymer ?
#
loop_
_entity_poly.entity_id
_entity_poly.type
_entity_poly.pdbx_seq_one_letter_code
_entity_poly.pdbx_strand_id
1 'polypeptide(L)'
;MANKLLLIHEKALRFGLDLRGKSESFRAIHIWDDEYYRMQKYSLKRLVFIYETLLELPLEIIHGNTLDILMEQNLDHIVIPYSGDEALKNLFSEIEKIKTVHYLSEACFVNLDRTVEFKRFFKYWNQAKKTAFLNNGDRCA
;
A
#
# COMPACT_ATOMS: atom_id res chain seq x y z
N MET A 1 7.39 22.28 5.48
CA MET A 1 7.77 21.40 4.35
C MET A 1 7.46 19.98 4.78
N ALA A 2 6.96 19.14 3.87
CA ALA A 2 6.70 17.73 4.20
C ALA A 2 8.04 17.01 4.40
N ASN A 3 8.28 16.46 5.60
CA ASN A 3 9.54 15.78 5.93
C ASN A 3 9.54 14.30 5.52
N LYS A 4 8.44 13.79 4.97
CA LYS A 4 8.26 12.38 4.61
C LYS A 4 7.55 12.27 3.27
N LEU A 5 7.99 11.30 2.48
CA LEU A 5 7.39 10.93 1.20
C LEU A 5 6.47 9.73 1.42
N LEU A 6 5.20 9.83 1.04
CA LEU A 6 4.31 8.67 1.00
C LEU A 6 4.33 8.09 -0.42
N LEU A 7 4.91 6.92 -0.58
CA LEU A 7 4.93 6.19 -1.85
C LEU A 7 3.73 5.24 -1.91
N ILE A 8 2.75 5.58 -2.74
CA ILE A 8 1.53 4.78 -2.95
C ILE A 8 1.75 3.82 -4.12
N HIS A 9 1.58 2.53 -3.88
CA HIS A 9 1.60 1.50 -4.92
C HIS A 9 0.17 1.15 -5.38
N GLU A 10 0.05 0.45 -6.50
CA GLU A 10 -1.21 0.19 -7.19
C GLU A 10 -2.16 -0.79 -6.46
N LYS A 11 -1.68 -1.48 -5.43
CA LYS A 11 -2.52 -2.30 -4.53
C LYS A 11 -3.06 -1.50 -3.33
N ALA A 12 -2.68 -0.23 -3.20
CA ALA A 12 -3.10 0.68 -2.13
C ALA A 12 -3.83 1.93 -2.68
N LEU A 13 -4.48 1.79 -3.84
CA LEU A 13 -5.28 2.84 -4.49
C LEU A 13 -6.64 3.02 -3.79
N ARG A 14 -6.63 3.58 -2.59
CA ARG A 14 -7.84 3.83 -1.82
C ARG A 14 -7.84 5.22 -1.20
N PHE A 15 -9.02 5.85 -1.24
CA PHE A 15 -9.25 7.12 -0.58
C PHE A 15 -9.21 6.93 0.93
N GLY A 16 -8.52 7.82 1.64
CA GLY A 16 -8.50 7.80 3.10
C GLY A 16 -7.64 6.68 3.70
N LEU A 17 -6.52 6.30 3.05
CA LEU A 17 -5.37 5.79 3.78
C LEU A 17 -5.24 6.68 5.02
N ASP A 18 -5.41 6.14 6.23
CA ASP A 18 -5.68 6.94 7.44
C ASP A 18 -4.40 7.67 7.92
N LEU A 19 -3.94 8.58 7.07
CA LEU A 19 -2.92 9.58 7.29
C LEU A 19 -3.49 10.69 8.18
N ARG A 20 -4.83 10.78 8.30
CA ARG A 20 -5.57 11.82 9.03
C ARG A 20 -5.31 11.79 10.54
N GLY A 21 -4.86 10.66 11.08
CA GLY A 21 -4.41 10.53 12.47
C GLY A 21 -2.99 11.06 12.74
N LYS A 22 -2.21 11.45 11.71
CA LYS A 22 -0.86 12.00 11.89
C LYS A 22 -0.90 13.50 11.62
N SER A 23 -0.45 14.33 12.58
CA SER A 23 -0.24 15.76 12.38
C SER A 23 0.90 16.09 11.39
N GLU A 24 1.46 15.07 10.73
CA GLU A 24 2.56 15.17 9.78
C GLU A 24 2.03 15.36 8.36
N SER A 25 2.49 16.42 7.70
CA SER A 25 2.27 16.63 6.27
C SER A 25 3.16 15.69 5.46
N PHE A 26 2.55 14.89 4.59
CA PHE A 26 3.23 14.04 3.61
C PHE A 26 3.09 14.62 2.21
N ARG A 27 4.15 14.51 1.39
CA ARG A 27 4.00 14.56 -0.07
C ARG A 27 3.68 13.13 -0.52
N ALA A 28 2.50 12.93 -1.11
CA ALA A 28 2.11 11.63 -1.64
C ALA A 28 2.48 11.53 -3.12
N ILE A 29 3.14 10.45 -3.50
CA ILE A 29 3.52 10.17 -4.89
C ILE A 29 3.13 8.75 -5.27
N HIS A 30 2.89 8.56 -6.56
CA HIS A 30 2.87 7.26 -7.23
C HIS A 30 3.93 7.30 -8.34
N ILE A 31 4.78 6.28 -8.39
CA ILE A 31 5.76 6.14 -9.47
C ILE A 31 5.19 5.16 -10.50
N TRP A 32 4.95 5.67 -11.71
CA TRP A 32 4.56 4.88 -12.87
C TRP A 32 5.79 4.27 -13.53
N ASP A 33 6.10 3.04 -13.13
CA ASP A 33 7.24 2.27 -13.62
C ASP A 33 6.79 1.23 -14.65
N ASP A 34 7.06 1.51 -15.93
CA ASP A 34 6.65 0.65 -17.05
C ASP A 34 7.29 -0.74 -17.00
N GLU A 35 8.52 -0.85 -16.48
CA GLU A 35 9.20 -2.14 -16.36
C GLU A 35 8.55 -2.99 -15.28
N TYR A 36 8.26 -2.40 -14.12
CA TYR A 36 7.47 -3.06 -13.08
C TYR A 36 6.15 -3.59 -13.63
N TYR A 37 5.37 -2.74 -14.30
CA TYR A 37 4.06 -3.15 -14.84
C TYR A 37 4.15 -4.22 -15.93
N ARG A 38 5.18 -4.16 -16.77
CA ARG A 38 5.48 -5.18 -17.78
C ARG A 38 5.83 -6.52 -17.12
N MET A 39 6.69 -6.51 -16.09
CA MET A 39 7.05 -7.72 -15.34
C MET A 39 5.84 -8.36 -14.66
N GLN A 40 4.92 -7.55 -14.14
CA GLN A 40 3.66 -8.03 -13.55
C GLN A 40 2.62 -8.48 -14.59
N LYS A 41 2.92 -8.33 -15.90
CA LYS A 41 2.04 -8.69 -17.02
C LYS A 41 0.67 -8.01 -16.95
N TYR A 42 0.64 -6.73 -16.55
CA TYR A 42 -0.61 -6.00 -16.49
C TYR A 42 -1.16 -5.73 -17.88
N SER A 43 -2.44 -6.02 -18.07
CA SER A 43 -3.14 -5.72 -19.31
C SER A 43 -3.41 -4.22 -19.43
N LEU A 44 -3.60 -3.73 -20.66
CA LEU A 44 -3.97 -2.33 -20.90
C LEU A 44 -5.22 -1.92 -20.10
N LYS A 45 -6.24 -2.79 -20.04
CA LYS A 45 -7.45 -2.53 -19.25
C LYS A 45 -7.14 -2.27 -17.77
N ARG A 46 -6.21 -3.03 -17.20
CA ARG A 46 -5.79 -2.87 -15.81
C ARG A 46 -4.96 -1.60 -15.60
N LEU A 47 -4.07 -1.28 -16.54
CA LEU A 47 -3.28 -0.04 -16.48
C LEU A 47 -4.18 1.19 -16.57
N VAL A 48 -5.15 1.21 -17.49
CA VAL A 48 -6.14 2.29 -17.58
C VAL A 48 -6.89 2.43 -16.26
N PHE A 49 -7.37 1.32 -15.67
CA PHE A 49 -8.03 1.37 -14.37
C PHE A 49 -7.16 1.99 -13.27
N ILE A 50 -5.88 1.58 -13.19
CA ILE A 50 -4.93 2.13 -12.22
C ILE A 50 -4.74 3.64 -12.45
N TYR A 51 -4.52 4.05 -13.69
CA TYR A 51 -4.29 5.45 -14.05
C TYR A 51 -5.49 6.34 -13.70
N GLU A 52 -6.70 5.96 -14.11
CA GLU A 52 -7.93 6.69 -13.80
C GLU A 52 -8.13 6.79 -12.27
N THR A 53 -7.86 5.72 -11.53
CA THR A 53 -7.96 5.74 -10.07
C THR A 53 -6.93 6.69 -9.44
N LEU A 54 -5.71 6.76 -9.98
CA LEU A 54 -4.67 7.67 -9.49
C LEU A 54 -5.05 9.14 -9.72
N LEU A 55 -5.74 9.47 -10.82
CA LEU A 55 -6.20 10.83 -11.10
C LEU A 55 -7.23 11.35 -10.08
N GLU A 56 -7.96 10.45 -9.42
CA GLU A 56 -8.91 10.80 -8.36
C GLU A 56 -8.25 10.99 -6.98
N LEU A 57 -6.97 10.64 -6.83
CA LEU A 57 -6.25 10.72 -5.56
C LEU A 57 -5.43 12.01 -5.43
N PRO A 58 -5.31 12.60 -4.22
CA PRO A 58 -4.52 13.81 -3.99
C PRO A 58 -3.01 13.47 -3.88
N LEU A 59 -2.42 12.99 -4.97
CA LEU A 59 -1.03 12.59 -5.09
C LEU A 59 -0.42 13.07 -6.41
N GLU A 60 0.91 13.03 -6.50
CA GLU A 60 1.64 13.30 -7.73
C GLU A 60 2.01 11.98 -8.44
N ILE A 61 1.77 11.91 -9.75
CA ILE A 61 2.17 10.76 -10.57
C ILE A 61 3.49 11.12 -11.26
N ILE A 62 4.54 10.35 -11.00
CA ILE A 62 5.86 10.52 -11.61
C ILE A 62 6.13 9.31 -12.50
N HIS A 63 6.49 9.53 -13.77
CA HIS A 63 6.82 8.45 -14.70
C HIS A 63 8.32 8.15 -14.68
N GLY A 64 8.70 6.88 -14.59
CA GLY A 64 10.10 6.43 -14.67
C GLY A 64 10.44 5.25 -13.77
N ASN A 65 11.72 4.91 -13.70
CA ASN A 65 12.22 3.84 -12.83
C ASN A 65 12.06 4.21 -11.36
N THR A 66 11.49 3.30 -10.57
CA THR A 66 11.20 3.54 -9.15
C THR A 66 12.43 3.88 -8.33
N LEU A 67 13.54 3.16 -8.50
CA LEU A 67 14.74 3.36 -7.69
C LEU A 67 15.45 4.66 -8.07
N ASP A 68 15.57 4.94 -9.37
CA ASP A 68 16.22 6.17 -9.87
C ASP A 68 15.49 7.42 -9.35
N ILE A 69 14.15 7.46 -9.50
CA ILE A 69 13.33 8.59 -9.02
C ILE A 69 13.50 8.78 -7.52
N LEU A 70 13.53 7.69 -6.73
CA LEU A 70 13.67 7.77 -5.28
C LEU A 70 15.08 8.18 -4.86
N MET A 71 16.13 7.77 -5.57
CA MET A 71 17.50 8.26 -5.32
C MET A 71 17.62 9.77 -5.54
N GLU A 72 16.93 10.31 -6.56
CA GLU A 72 16.89 11.75 -6.85
C GLU A 72 16.05 12.55 -5.83
N GLN A 73 15.18 11.90 -5.05
CA GLN A 73 14.44 12.60 -4.00
C GLN A 73 15.35 12.93 -2.81
N ASN A 74 15.34 14.20 -2.38
CA ASN A 74 16.03 14.69 -1.17
C ASN A 74 15.41 14.20 0.16
N LEU A 75 14.40 13.34 0.13
CA LEU A 75 13.75 12.80 1.32
C LEU A 75 14.29 11.41 1.63
N ASP A 76 14.78 11.21 2.84
CA ASP A 76 15.35 9.92 3.28
C ASP A 76 14.32 8.99 3.90
N HIS A 77 13.18 9.53 4.35
CA HIS A 77 12.12 8.77 5.00
C HIS A 77 10.93 8.58 4.05
N ILE A 78 10.74 7.33 3.63
CA ILE A 78 9.63 6.90 2.79
C ILE A 78 8.63 6.14 3.66
N VAL A 79 7.36 6.51 3.55
CA VAL A 79 6.24 5.73 4.09
C VAL A 79 5.63 4.94 2.95
N ILE A 80 5.43 3.64 3.12
CA ILE A 80 4.86 2.76 2.10
C ILE A 80 3.69 1.98 2.73
N PRO A 81 2.49 1.95 2.11
CA PRO A 81 1.43 1.04 2.54
C PRO A 81 1.92 -0.41 2.53
N TYR A 82 1.61 -1.17 3.59
CA TYR A 82 1.99 -2.57 3.63
C TYR A 82 1.27 -3.38 2.55
N SER A 83 1.98 -4.32 1.94
CA SER A 83 1.42 -5.27 0.98
C SER A 83 1.89 -6.70 1.25
N GLY A 84 0.99 -7.66 1.10
CA GLY A 84 1.30 -9.08 1.13
C GLY A 84 1.92 -9.61 -0.16
N ASP A 85 1.81 -8.84 -1.26
CA ASP A 85 2.25 -9.18 -2.61
C ASP A 85 3.79 -9.33 -2.69
N GLU A 86 4.26 -10.43 -3.25
CA GLU A 86 5.68 -10.79 -3.30
C GLU A 86 6.50 -9.87 -4.21
N ALA A 87 5.95 -9.46 -5.35
CA ALA A 87 6.65 -8.56 -6.25
C ALA A 87 6.85 -7.18 -5.61
N LEU A 88 5.83 -6.68 -4.91
CA LEU A 88 5.96 -5.45 -4.14
C LEU A 88 6.93 -5.59 -2.96
N LYS A 89 6.93 -6.72 -2.24
CA LYS A 89 7.91 -6.97 -1.18
C LYS A 89 9.35 -6.93 -1.70
N ASN A 90 9.60 -7.52 -2.87
CA ASN A 90 10.90 -7.47 -3.50
C ASN A 90 11.30 -6.04 -3.85
N LEU A 91 10.38 -5.26 -4.45
CA LEU A 91 10.61 -3.84 -4.72
C LEU A 91 10.88 -3.04 -3.44
N PHE A 92 10.12 -3.28 -2.37
CA PHE A 92 10.33 -2.59 -1.09
C PHE A 92 11.69 -2.91 -0.48
N SER A 93 12.15 -4.16 -0.60
CA SER A 93 13.49 -4.55 -0.15
C SER A 93 14.59 -3.83 -0.93
N GLU A 94 14.40 -3.56 -2.23
CA GLU A 94 15.36 -2.75 -2.99
C GLU A 94 15.33 -1.28 -2.55
N ILE A 95 14.15 -0.73 -2.26
CA ILE A 95 14.01 0.65 -1.75
C ILE A 95 14.66 0.79 -0.37
N GLU A 96 14.52 -0.20 0.51
CA GLU A 96 15.16 -0.23 1.85
C GLU A 96 16.69 -0.15 1.80
N LYS A 97 17.32 -0.55 0.69
CA LYS A 97 18.78 -0.42 0.52
C LYS A 97 19.23 1.02 0.31
N ILE A 98 18.34 1.89 -0.16
CA ILE A 98 18.67 3.26 -0.57
C ILE A 98 17.99 4.32 0.29
N LYS A 99 16.92 3.97 1.00
CA LYS A 99 16.08 4.90 1.78
C LYS A 99 15.56 4.24 3.06
N THR A 100 15.25 5.03 4.08
CA THR A 100 14.61 4.54 5.30
C THR A 100 13.11 4.35 5.05
N VAL A 101 12.63 3.11 5.15
CA VAL A 101 11.23 2.77 4.88
C VAL A 101 10.44 2.56 6.19
N HIS A 102 9.26 3.17 6.27
CA HIS A 102 8.26 2.92 7.30
C HIS A 102 7.00 2.35 6.68
N TYR A 103 6.61 1.15 7.09
CA TYR A 103 5.37 0.54 6.60
C TYR A 103 4.15 1.10 7.32
N LEU A 104 3.14 1.46 6.54
CA LEU A 104 1.81 1.77 7.04
C LEU A 104 0.94 0.52 6.97
N SER A 105 0.74 -0.15 8.11
CA SER A 105 -0.21 -1.25 8.25
C SER A 105 -1.59 -0.72 8.60
N GLU A 106 -2.62 -1.26 7.96
CA GLU A 106 -4.00 -0.89 8.25
C GLU A 106 -4.64 -1.74 9.33
N ALA A 107 -5.74 -1.21 9.88
CA ALA A 107 -6.63 -1.98 10.71
C ALA A 107 -7.08 -3.24 9.95
N CYS A 108 -7.01 -4.38 10.62
CA CYS A 108 -7.46 -5.63 10.04
C CYS A 108 -8.98 -5.58 9.83
N PHE A 109 -9.46 -6.07 8.68
CA PHE A 109 -10.89 -6.20 8.41
C PHE A 109 -11.60 -7.12 9.42
N VAL A 110 -10.89 -8.12 9.94
CA VAL A 110 -11.38 -9.08 10.93
C VAL A 110 -10.35 -9.32 12.00
N ASN A 111 -10.81 -9.48 13.24
CA ASN A 111 -9.99 -10.00 14.32
C ASN A 111 -10.05 -11.53 14.34
N LEU A 112 -8.89 -12.17 14.21
CA LEU A 112 -8.74 -13.63 14.15
C LEU A 112 -7.77 -14.09 15.23
N ASP A 113 -8.08 -15.24 15.84
CA ASP A 113 -7.13 -15.92 16.70
C ASP A 113 -6.02 -16.52 15.83
N ARG A 114 -4.82 -15.93 15.94
CA ARG A 114 -3.66 -16.31 15.14
C ARG A 114 -3.02 -17.63 15.60
N THR A 115 -3.48 -18.21 16.71
CA THR A 115 -3.00 -19.52 17.18
C THR A 115 -3.56 -20.68 16.37
N VAL A 116 -4.62 -20.44 15.58
CA VAL A 116 -5.30 -21.47 14.78
C VAL A 116 -4.86 -21.39 13.32
N GLU A 117 -4.30 -22.50 12.81
CA GLU A 117 -4.01 -22.63 11.39
C GLU A 117 -5.29 -22.96 10.59
N PHE A 118 -5.76 -22.03 9.75
CA PHE A 118 -6.97 -22.22 8.95
C PHE A 118 -6.69 -22.87 7.59
N LYS A 119 -6.60 -24.20 7.54
CA LYS A 119 -6.41 -24.94 6.27
C LYS A 119 -7.63 -25.00 5.36
N ARG A 120 -8.83 -24.68 5.88
CA ARG A 120 -10.09 -24.75 5.13
C ARG A 120 -10.87 -23.46 5.30
N PHE A 121 -11.38 -22.92 4.19
CA PHE A 121 -12.14 -21.67 4.18
C PHE A 121 -13.31 -21.67 5.18
N PHE A 122 -14.07 -22.78 5.28
CA PHE A 122 -15.18 -22.85 6.24
C PHE A 122 -14.76 -22.65 7.71
N LYS A 123 -13.60 -23.19 8.11
CA LYS A 123 -13.08 -23.00 9.48
C LYS A 123 -12.68 -21.54 9.72
N TYR A 124 -11.98 -20.94 8.75
CA TYR A 124 -11.66 -19.50 8.75
C TYR A 124 -12.94 -18.66 8.87
N TRP A 125 -13.91 -18.89 7.98
CA TRP A 125 -15.10 -18.05 7.87
C TRP A 125 -15.97 -18.10 9.12
N ASN A 126 -16.08 -19.27 9.77
CA ASN A 126 -16.86 -19.38 11.02
C ASN A 126 -16.34 -18.51 12.16
N GLN A 127 -15.05 -18.17 12.14
CA GLN A 127 -14.47 -17.23 13.07
C GLN A 127 -14.53 -15.79 12.56
N ALA A 128 -14.09 -15.56 11.32
CA ALA A 128 -14.08 -14.25 10.69
C ALA A 128 -15.47 -13.57 10.68
N LYS A 129 -16.52 -14.33 10.37
CA LYS A 129 -17.90 -13.80 10.27
C LYS A 129 -18.42 -13.16 11.56
N LYS A 130 -17.81 -13.44 12.72
CA LYS A 130 -18.18 -12.86 14.02
C LYS A 130 -17.82 -11.37 14.13
N THR A 131 -16.88 -10.90 13.30
CA THR A 131 -16.35 -9.53 13.32
C THR A 131 -16.38 -8.87 11.94
N ALA A 132 -16.50 -9.62 10.84
CA ALA A 132 -16.46 -9.11 9.46
C ALA A 132 -17.49 -8.02 9.11
N PHE A 133 -18.59 -7.93 9.85
CA PHE A 133 -19.62 -6.90 9.63
C PHE A 133 -19.56 -5.76 10.65
N LEU A 134 -18.51 -5.73 11.47
CA LEU A 134 -18.21 -4.63 12.38
C LEU A 134 -17.19 -3.71 11.73
N ASN A 135 -17.27 -2.41 12.03
CA ASN A 135 -16.26 -1.46 11.57
C ASN A 135 -14.88 -1.88 12.11
N ASN A 136 -13.93 -2.12 11.21
CA ASN A 136 -12.57 -2.57 11.53
C ASN A 136 -12.49 -3.84 12.41
N GLY A 137 -13.53 -4.68 12.38
CA GLY A 137 -13.52 -5.95 13.10
C GLY A 137 -13.71 -5.84 14.62
N ASP A 138 -14.03 -4.67 15.17
CA ASP A 138 -14.17 -4.44 16.62
C ASP A 138 -15.62 -4.19 17.05
N ARG A 139 -15.98 -4.74 18.22
CA ARG A 139 -17.31 -4.57 18.84
C ARG A 139 -17.47 -3.25 19.58
N CYS A 140 -16.37 -2.52 19.78
CA CYS A 140 -16.34 -1.24 20.47
C CYS A 140 -15.85 -0.20 19.46
N ALA A 141 -16.80 0.46 18.80
CA ALA A 141 -16.59 1.82 18.33
C ALA A 141 -16.81 2.78 19.51
#